data_AF-A0A973NST5-F1
#
_entry.id   AF-A0A973NST5-F1
#
_cell.length_a   1.000
_cell.length_b   1.000
_cell.length_c   1.000
_cell.angle_alpha   90.00
_cell.angle_beta   90.00
_cell.angle_gamma   90.00
#
_symmetry.space_group_name_H-M   'P 1'
#
loop_
_entity.id
_entity.type
_entity.pdbx_description
1 polymer ?
#
loop_
_entity_poly.entity_id
_entity_poly.type
_entity_poly.pdbx_seq_one_letter_code
_entity_poly.pdbx_strand_id
1 'polypeptide(L)'
;MKFAPRRSGARWRRVARWIGVMVGAGGLAAAAPGAANATADATAAATAPAAPTPAATVTYTTTTNWGYGLQADVSITPSVTVTQWTLEFDAAEQQTLTFAAYAGSAQTGRHVTLTNRPFNGTIAAGSTIHLVVQFSNPTSTDVPPSSFVFNGQATAYTPSPYIVVSADKPTVPEGGSSTVAVRLSQAPTANTVITVGSGSAAPIQAAPSQLTFTPTDWDVPHVLTLTSPSDADTTNQTAYIWLQQQSGRPFYAPDVLFATQLDNGNVTSAQAPTPLPTPTGLQALHIADTTADLTWLGSGLSAGDVVERQVDGRWQQYAGGAFGSLALTNLTPATTYTFRVYSVPVQGLGYTASAPSAPVSFTTLAGPDTVPPSKPPTPLFSNTTTTATNLSWGESTDNVQVTGYYVQQLVAGAWTTIRTVAAAARFQPISGLTPATSFTFGVIAFDAKGNASVRSDPATVTTQADTAYPICRVQVQAYNPGFTATVTIVNTTAAPLSGWTVQFTLPTTATVSTTFNGALTRNGTIGTISPQPWNTVIGAGGQTSPGFTGSALPFTPPSAFTLNGRPCTSI
;
A
#
# COMPACT_ATOMS: atom_id res chain seq x y z
N MET A 1 54.39 -40.89 21.42
CA MET A 1 55.44 -40.00 21.97
C MET A 1 54.90 -38.58 22.09
N LYS A 2 55.44 -37.73 22.99
CA LYS A 2 55.35 -36.24 23.07
C LYS A 2 53.99 -35.57 22.73
N PHE A 3 53.18 -35.12 23.71
CA PHE A 3 53.28 -33.86 24.51
C PHE A 3 52.24 -32.78 24.05
N ALA A 4 51.04 -32.75 24.68
CA ALA A 4 50.44 -31.68 25.52
C ALA A 4 50.64 -30.15 25.20
N PRO A 5 49.86 -29.20 25.80
CA PRO A 5 48.45 -29.19 26.26
C PRO A 5 47.71 -27.79 26.17
N ARG A 6 46.52 -27.66 26.82
CA ARG A 6 45.80 -26.42 27.26
C ARG A 6 45.08 -25.62 26.15
N ARG A 7 43.98 -24.86 26.35
CA ARG A 7 43.06 -24.44 27.48
C ARG A 7 41.77 -23.89 26.80
N SER A 8 40.62 -23.48 27.38
CA SER A 8 39.75 -23.74 28.57
C SER A 8 38.56 -22.75 28.49
N GLY A 9 37.35 -22.93 29.06
CA GLY A 9 36.76 -23.93 29.97
C GLY A 9 35.33 -23.49 30.44
N ALA A 10 34.78 -24.11 31.49
CA ALA A 10 33.60 -23.75 32.31
C ALA A 10 32.54 -22.76 31.72
N ARG A 11 31.34 -23.17 31.28
CA ARG A 11 30.15 -23.56 32.09
C ARG A 11 29.94 -22.76 33.40
N TRP A 12 28.74 -22.18 33.58
CA TRP A 12 27.83 -22.41 34.73
C TRP A 12 26.40 -21.91 34.42
N ARG A 13 25.42 -22.21 35.28
CA ARG A 13 23.97 -21.93 35.12
C ARG A 13 23.50 -20.86 36.12
N ARG A 14 22.42 -20.10 35.83
CA ARG A 14 21.10 -20.18 36.53
C ARG A 14 20.13 -19.02 36.24
N VAL A 15 18.84 -19.37 36.21
CA VAL A 15 17.65 -18.63 36.72
C VAL A 15 17.29 -17.25 36.13
N ALA A 16 16.07 -17.17 35.60
CA ALA A 16 15.22 -15.97 35.66
C ALA A 16 14.05 -16.24 36.64
N ARG A 17 13.52 -15.19 37.27
CA ARG A 17 12.56 -15.26 38.38
C ARG A 17 11.40 -14.29 38.11
N TRP A 18 10.18 -14.80 37.99
CA TRP A 18 8.98 -13.98 37.84
C TRP A 18 8.25 -13.80 39.17
N ILE A 19 7.71 -12.61 39.38
CA ILE A 19 6.84 -12.22 40.51
C ILE A 19 5.58 -11.61 39.88
N GLY A 20 4.41 -11.99 40.37
CA GLY A 20 3.13 -11.40 39.95
C GLY A 20 2.57 -10.43 40.99
N VAL A 21 1.78 -9.47 40.54
CA VAL A 21 0.97 -8.56 41.38
C VAL A 21 -0.40 -8.40 40.69
N MET A 22 -1.47 -8.30 41.48
CA MET A 22 -2.85 -8.14 40.99
C MET A 22 -3.62 -7.13 41.86
N VAL A 23 -4.17 -6.08 41.24
CA VAL A 23 -5.06 -5.04 41.77
C VAL A 23 -5.82 -4.48 40.55
N GLY A 24 -7.09 -4.04 40.56
CA GLY A 24 -8.15 -3.91 41.58
C GLY A 24 -9.19 -2.89 41.06
N ALA A 25 -10.46 -2.94 41.48
CA ALA A 25 -11.56 -2.24 40.79
C ALA A 25 -12.49 -1.39 41.70
N GLY A 26 -13.16 -0.39 41.09
CA GLY A 26 -14.16 0.53 41.71
C GLY A 26 -13.68 1.99 41.83
N GLY A 27 -14.54 3.02 41.81
CA GLY A 27 -16.00 3.05 41.55
C GLY A 27 -16.67 4.42 41.86
N LEU A 28 -17.47 4.92 40.90
CA LEU A 28 -18.59 5.89 41.00
C LEU A 28 -18.64 7.01 42.07
N ALA A 29 -18.73 8.28 41.63
CA ALA A 29 -19.75 9.29 42.04
C ALA A 29 -19.64 10.58 41.17
N ALA A 30 -20.65 11.45 41.16
CA ALA A 30 -20.75 12.59 40.22
C ALA A 30 -21.21 13.92 40.85
N ALA A 31 -20.84 15.05 40.23
CA ALA A 31 -21.50 16.35 40.35
C ALA A 31 -21.18 17.28 39.16
N ALA A 32 -22.20 17.91 38.57
CA ALA A 32 -22.13 19.00 37.58
C ALA A 32 -23.48 19.77 37.63
N PRO A 33 -23.57 21.07 37.25
CA PRO A 33 -23.65 21.41 35.82
C PRO A 33 -23.01 22.76 35.40
N GLY A 34 -22.83 22.95 34.09
CA GLY A 34 -22.43 24.21 33.45
C GLY A 34 -21.95 23.96 32.02
N ALA A 35 -22.73 24.32 30.99
CA ALA A 35 -22.64 23.68 29.67
C ALA A 35 -22.07 24.57 28.55
N ALA A 36 -21.24 23.96 27.68
CA ALA A 36 -20.86 24.50 26.36
C ALA A 36 -20.41 23.39 25.37
N ASN A 37 -21.35 22.52 24.99
CA ASN A 37 -21.48 21.82 23.69
C ASN A 37 -20.22 21.40 22.89
N ALA A 38 -19.69 20.18 23.13
CA ALA A 38 -19.10 19.28 22.12
C ALA A 38 -18.91 17.86 22.71
N THR A 39 -19.17 16.80 21.94
CA THR A 39 -18.96 15.39 22.36
C THR A 39 -17.62 14.82 21.89
N ALA A 40 -17.13 13.79 22.58
CA ALA A 40 -15.83 13.14 22.37
C ALA A 40 -15.75 12.37 21.02
N ASP A 41 -14.61 11.88 20.54
CA ASP A 41 -13.80 10.81 21.16
C ASP A 41 -12.28 10.89 20.84
N ALA A 42 -11.48 9.98 21.42
CA ALA A 42 -10.03 9.87 21.23
C ALA A 42 -9.63 8.75 20.26
N THR A 43 -8.46 8.89 19.62
CA THR A 43 -7.62 7.82 19.02
C THR A 43 -6.28 8.47 18.63
N ALA A 44 -5.10 7.98 19.02
CA ALA A 44 -4.41 6.71 18.74
C ALA A 44 -3.43 6.83 17.55
N ALA A 45 -2.35 6.05 17.56
CA ALA A 45 -1.29 6.13 16.57
C ALA A 45 -1.75 5.58 15.21
N ALA A 46 -1.63 6.38 14.15
CA ALA A 46 -2.03 5.99 12.81
C ALA A 46 -1.08 4.93 12.23
N THR A 47 -1.56 3.69 12.15
CA THR A 47 -1.02 2.66 11.24
C THR A 47 -1.07 3.14 9.79
N ALA A 48 -0.22 2.55 8.94
CA ALA A 48 -0.32 2.79 7.49
C ALA A 48 -1.76 2.54 6.99
N PRO A 49 -2.25 3.32 5.99
CA PRO A 49 -3.55 3.04 5.40
C PRO A 49 -3.53 1.64 4.81
N ALA A 50 -4.51 0.81 5.20
CA ALA A 50 -4.68 -0.51 4.62
C ALA A 50 -4.91 -0.40 3.10
N ALA A 51 -4.57 -1.47 2.37
CA ALA A 51 -5.04 -1.60 0.99
C ALA A 51 -6.57 -1.40 0.96
N PRO A 52 -7.12 -0.67 -0.02
CA PRO A 52 -8.52 -0.28 -0.03
C PRO A 52 -9.41 -1.52 0.10
N THR A 53 -10.23 -1.56 1.15
CA THR A 53 -11.07 -2.72 1.48
C THR A 53 -11.91 -3.11 0.26
N PRO A 54 -11.79 -4.34 -0.27
CA PRO A 54 -12.48 -4.73 -1.49
C PRO A 54 -14.01 -4.52 -1.40
N ALA A 55 -14.63 -4.10 -2.50
CA ALA A 55 -16.03 -3.67 -2.50
C ALA A 55 -17.02 -4.81 -2.19
N ALA A 56 -16.63 -6.05 -2.51
CA ALA A 56 -17.27 -7.28 -2.06
C ALA A 56 -16.23 -8.39 -1.94
N THR A 57 -16.54 -9.40 -1.13
CA THR A 57 -16.00 -10.76 -1.33
C THR A 57 -16.91 -11.51 -2.30
N VAL A 58 -16.32 -12.25 -3.23
CA VAL A 58 -17.03 -13.09 -4.19
C VAL A 58 -16.50 -14.52 -4.09
N THR A 59 -17.37 -15.51 -4.30
CA THR A 59 -16.95 -16.89 -4.59
C THR A 59 -17.63 -17.39 -5.84
N TYR A 60 -16.95 -18.23 -6.62
CA TYR A 60 -17.49 -18.89 -7.80
C TYR A 60 -17.27 -20.40 -7.66
N THR A 61 -18.37 -21.15 -7.65
CA THR A 61 -18.42 -22.53 -7.16
C THR A 61 -19.22 -23.38 -8.13
N THR A 62 -18.56 -24.07 -9.06
CA THR A 62 -19.20 -25.01 -9.99
C THR A 62 -19.98 -26.09 -9.20
N THR A 63 -21.29 -26.15 -9.36
CA THR A 63 -22.15 -27.11 -8.66
C THR A 63 -22.38 -28.38 -9.46
N THR A 64 -22.32 -28.26 -10.80
CA THR A 64 -22.65 -29.34 -11.75
C THR A 64 -21.85 -29.16 -13.03
N ASN A 65 -21.27 -30.23 -13.55
CA ASN A 65 -20.69 -30.30 -14.90
C ASN A 65 -21.37 -31.44 -15.68
N TRP A 66 -21.61 -31.25 -16.97
CA TRP A 66 -22.08 -32.29 -17.90
C TRP A 66 -21.27 -32.33 -19.21
N GLY A 67 -20.03 -31.83 -19.18
CA GLY A 67 -19.04 -31.92 -20.26
C GLY A 67 -19.26 -30.93 -21.41
N TYR A 68 -20.51 -30.70 -21.80
CA TYR A 68 -20.92 -29.69 -22.79
C TYR A 68 -21.51 -28.42 -22.17
N GLY A 69 -21.39 -28.28 -20.84
CA GLY A 69 -21.86 -27.13 -20.08
C GLY A 69 -21.78 -27.34 -18.58
N LEU A 70 -21.89 -26.24 -17.85
CA LEU A 70 -21.72 -26.16 -16.40
C LEU A 70 -22.85 -25.39 -15.73
N GLN A 71 -23.03 -25.63 -14.43
CA GLN A 71 -23.72 -24.73 -13.52
C GLN A 71 -22.78 -24.32 -12.37
N ALA A 72 -22.78 -23.03 -12.00
CA ALA A 72 -22.05 -22.52 -10.85
C ALA A 72 -22.93 -21.65 -9.94
N ASP A 73 -22.70 -21.77 -8.62
CA ASP A 73 -23.12 -20.78 -7.63
C ASP A 73 -22.13 -19.62 -7.62
N VAL A 74 -22.64 -18.40 -7.64
CA VAL A 74 -21.86 -17.17 -7.45
C VAL A 74 -22.37 -16.47 -6.21
N SER A 75 -21.59 -16.54 -5.14
CA SER A 75 -21.90 -15.86 -3.87
C SER A 75 -21.30 -14.46 -3.87
N ILE A 76 -22.08 -13.44 -3.48
CA ILE A 76 -21.62 -12.04 -3.38
C ILE A 76 -21.85 -11.53 -1.95
N THR A 77 -20.80 -11.03 -1.30
CA THR A 77 -20.82 -10.49 0.07
C THR A 77 -20.22 -9.08 0.11
N PRO A 78 -21.02 -8.01 -0.07
CA PRO A 78 -20.53 -6.62 -0.10
C PRO A 78 -19.92 -6.16 1.24
N SER A 79 -18.86 -5.35 1.18
CA SER A 79 -18.23 -4.76 2.39
C SER A 79 -19.00 -3.54 2.93
N VAL A 80 -19.88 -2.96 2.11
CA VAL A 80 -20.83 -1.89 2.48
C VAL A 80 -22.23 -2.24 1.97
N THR A 81 -23.27 -1.69 2.61
CA THR A 81 -24.66 -1.88 2.15
C THR A 81 -24.86 -1.22 0.79
N VAL A 82 -25.33 -1.99 -0.18
CA VAL A 82 -25.70 -1.50 -1.52
C VAL A 82 -27.22 -1.55 -1.70
N THR A 83 -27.76 -0.72 -2.60
CA THR A 83 -29.20 -0.68 -2.97
C THR A 83 -29.45 -1.08 -4.42
N GLN A 84 -28.41 -1.10 -5.25
CA GLN A 84 -28.34 -1.71 -6.58
C GLN A 84 -26.95 -2.31 -6.76
N TRP A 85 -26.82 -3.30 -7.65
CA TRP A 85 -25.52 -3.90 -7.94
C TRP A 85 -25.36 -4.40 -9.37
N THR A 86 -24.10 -4.37 -9.80
CA THR A 86 -23.56 -4.99 -11.01
C THR A 86 -22.33 -5.82 -10.63
N LEU A 87 -22.23 -7.03 -11.17
CA LEU A 87 -21.07 -7.91 -11.07
C LEU A 87 -20.58 -8.23 -12.50
N GLU A 88 -19.31 -7.98 -12.77
CA GLU A 88 -18.67 -8.10 -14.08
C GLU A 88 -17.49 -9.07 -14.00
N PHE A 89 -17.35 -9.96 -15.00
CA PHE A 89 -16.24 -10.91 -15.13
C PHE A 89 -16.13 -11.44 -16.56
N ASP A 90 -14.98 -11.99 -16.93
CA ASP A 90 -14.80 -12.66 -18.23
C ASP A 90 -14.93 -14.19 -18.08
N ALA A 91 -15.71 -14.82 -18.95
CA ALA A 91 -15.85 -16.26 -19.05
C ALA A 91 -14.65 -16.92 -19.76
N ALA A 92 -14.56 -18.26 -19.73
CA ALA A 92 -13.56 -19.00 -20.50
C ALA A 92 -13.81 -18.87 -22.02
N GLU A 93 -12.87 -19.34 -22.84
CA GLU A 93 -13.05 -19.30 -24.29
C GLU A 93 -14.23 -20.17 -24.74
N GLN A 94 -15.01 -19.66 -25.70
CA GLN A 94 -16.21 -20.29 -26.26
C GLN A 94 -17.37 -20.58 -25.29
N GLN A 95 -17.22 -20.33 -23.97
CA GLN A 95 -18.33 -20.41 -23.02
C GLN A 95 -19.39 -19.34 -23.33
N THR A 96 -20.66 -19.77 -23.39
CA THR A 96 -21.81 -18.87 -23.60
C THR A 96 -22.81 -19.03 -22.45
N LEU A 97 -23.13 -17.94 -21.77
CA LEU A 97 -24.09 -17.89 -20.68
C LEU A 97 -25.48 -18.26 -21.18
N THR A 98 -25.99 -19.43 -20.77
CA THR A 98 -27.31 -19.95 -21.17
C THR A 98 -28.40 -19.59 -20.16
N PHE A 99 -28.03 -19.36 -18.90
CA PHE A 99 -28.99 -19.05 -17.82
C PHE A 99 -28.35 -18.26 -16.67
N ALA A 100 -29.15 -17.39 -16.04
CA ALA A 100 -28.79 -16.71 -14.80
C ALA A 100 -30.03 -16.57 -13.89
N ALA A 101 -30.06 -17.32 -12.79
CA ALA A 101 -31.05 -17.17 -11.73
C ALA A 101 -30.74 -15.95 -10.86
N TYR A 102 -31.79 -15.29 -10.37
CA TYR A 102 -31.75 -14.15 -9.45
C TYR A 102 -31.01 -12.89 -9.92
N ALA A 103 -30.34 -12.92 -11.08
CA ALA A 103 -29.72 -11.76 -11.72
C ALA A 103 -30.43 -11.41 -13.05
N GLY A 104 -30.38 -10.15 -13.47
CA GLY A 104 -30.35 -9.79 -14.89
C GLY A 104 -28.97 -10.14 -15.46
N SER A 105 -28.86 -10.38 -16.77
CA SER A 105 -27.62 -10.89 -17.36
C SER A 105 -27.44 -10.46 -18.81
N ALA A 106 -26.22 -10.09 -19.17
CA ALA A 106 -25.76 -9.89 -20.54
C ALA A 106 -24.37 -10.52 -20.72
N GLN A 107 -24.04 -10.91 -21.96
CA GLN A 107 -22.68 -11.29 -22.35
C GLN A 107 -22.31 -10.62 -23.67
N THR A 108 -21.10 -10.06 -23.77
CA THR A 108 -20.53 -9.46 -24.98
C THR A 108 -19.14 -10.04 -25.22
N GLY A 109 -19.01 -10.91 -26.23
CA GLY A 109 -17.79 -11.70 -26.40
C GLY A 109 -17.59 -12.64 -25.21
N ARG A 110 -16.45 -12.53 -24.51
CA ARG A 110 -16.19 -13.25 -23.25
C ARG A 110 -16.74 -12.53 -22.01
N HIS A 111 -17.03 -11.24 -22.10
CA HIS A 111 -17.39 -10.42 -20.94
C HIS A 111 -18.84 -10.65 -20.50
N VAL A 112 -19.05 -10.99 -19.24
CA VAL A 112 -20.35 -11.26 -18.61
C VAL A 112 -20.66 -10.17 -17.59
N THR A 113 -21.86 -9.59 -17.70
CA THR A 113 -22.38 -8.59 -16.77
C THR A 113 -23.66 -9.12 -16.13
N LEU A 114 -23.65 -9.30 -14.81
CA LEU A 114 -24.82 -9.64 -14.00
C LEU A 114 -25.31 -8.41 -13.25
N THR A 115 -26.62 -8.19 -13.19
CA THR A 115 -27.24 -7.02 -12.53
C THR A 115 -28.37 -7.45 -11.60
N ASN A 116 -28.71 -6.60 -10.62
CA ASN A 116 -29.76 -6.94 -9.67
C ASN A 116 -31.16 -7.05 -10.30
N ARG A 117 -31.99 -7.94 -9.75
CA ARG A 117 -33.44 -7.95 -9.99
C ARG A 117 -34.12 -7.00 -9.00
N PRO A 118 -35.41 -6.64 -9.19
CA PRO A 118 -36.12 -5.72 -8.29
C PRO A 118 -36.21 -6.19 -6.83
N PHE A 119 -36.14 -7.51 -6.58
CA PHE A 119 -36.28 -8.10 -5.25
C PHE A 119 -34.96 -8.30 -4.49
N ASN A 120 -33.80 -8.10 -5.11
CA ASN A 120 -32.48 -8.31 -4.49
C ASN A 120 -31.44 -7.21 -4.79
N GLY A 121 -31.88 -6.00 -5.18
CA GLY A 121 -31.00 -4.85 -5.33
C GLY A 121 -30.32 -4.42 -4.02
N THR A 122 -31.05 -4.50 -2.90
CA THR A 122 -30.48 -4.21 -1.58
C THR A 122 -29.77 -5.43 -1.01
N ILE A 123 -28.48 -5.29 -0.74
CA ILE A 123 -27.68 -6.25 0.03
C ILE A 123 -27.04 -5.48 1.19
N ALA A 124 -27.25 -5.93 2.43
CA ALA A 124 -26.61 -5.34 3.60
C ALA A 124 -25.12 -5.70 3.68
N ALA A 125 -24.30 -4.83 4.27
CA ALA A 125 -22.88 -5.08 4.50
C ALA A 125 -22.66 -6.42 5.23
N GLY A 126 -21.76 -7.27 4.71
CA GLY A 126 -21.47 -8.59 5.26
C GLY A 126 -22.56 -9.67 5.03
N SER A 127 -23.71 -9.32 4.45
CA SER A 127 -24.72 -10.30 4.04
C SER A 127 -24.38 -10.87 2.66
N THR A 128 -24.65 -12.16 2.49
CA THR A 128 -24.35 -12.88 1.23
C THR A 128 -25.62 -13.13 0.43
N ILE A 129 -25.59 -12.89 -0.88
CA ILE A 129 -26.58 -13.41 -1.83
C ILE A 129 -25.96 -14.49 -2.71
N HIS A 130 -26.81 -15.42 -3.19
CA HIS A 130 -26.43 -16.48 -4.11
C HIS A 130 -27.10 -16.25 -5.47
N LEU A 131 -26.31 -16.32 -6.54
CA LEU A 131 -26.77 -16.35 -7.93
C LEU A 131 -26.42 -17.72 -8.52
N VAL A 132 -27.21 -18.21 -9.47
CA VAL A 132 -26.87 -19.45 -10.20
C VAL A 132 -26.71 -19.11 -11.66
N VAL A 133 -25.53 -19.36 -12.22
CA VAL A 133 -25.22 -19.20 -13.65
C VAL A 133 -25.05 -20.56 -14.31
N GLN A 134 -25.44 -20.66 -15.57
CA GLN A 134 -25.11 -21.80 -16.42
C GLN A 134 -24.47 -21.32 -17.72
N PHE A 135 -23.51 -22.10 -18.21
CA PHE A 135 -22.85 -21.87 -19.49
C PHE A 135 -22.94 -23.13 -20.34
N SER A 136 -23.08 -22.99 -21.66
CA SER A 136 -22.64 -24.03 -22.58
C SER A 136 -21.11 -23.98 -22.69
N ASN A 137 -20.49 -25.15 -22.84
CA ASN A 137 -19.05 -25.30 -22.99
C ASN A 137 -18.77 -26.25 -24.17
N PRO A 138 -18.47 -25.75 -25.38
CA PRO A 138 -18.21 -26.60 -26.55
C PRO A 138 -16.82 -27.26 -26.52
N THR A 139 -15.91 -26.86 -25.63
CA THR A 139 -14.52 -27.33 -25.56
C THR A 139 -14.22 -28.21 -24.33
N SER A 140 -15.20 -28.48 -23.46
CA SER A 140 -15.05 -29.25 -22.20
C SER A 140 -14.03 -28.70 -21.18
N THR A 141 -13.56 -27.46 -21.38
CA THR A 141 -12.58 -26.77 -20.52
C THR A 141 -13.25 -25.72 -19.62
N ASP A 142 -13.73 -26.11 -18.44
CA ASP A 142 -14.34 -25.16 -17.48
C ASP A 142 -13.29 -24.47 -16.60
N VAL A 143 -12.68 -23.42 -17.16
CA VAL A 143 -11.81 -22.50 -16.41
C VAL A 143 -12.71 -21.50 -15.66
N PRO A 144 -12.61 -21.38 -14.31
CA PRO A 144 -13.34 -20.35 -13.57
C PRO A 144 -12.83 -18.95 -13.93
N PRO A 145 -13.66 -17.89 -13.82
CA PRO A 145 -13.21 -16.52 -14.06
C PRO A 145 -12.00 -16.16 -13.19
N SER A 146 -11.03 -15.41 -13.73
CA SER A 146 -9.81 -15.05 -13.01
C SER A 146 -10.01 -13.95 -11.95
N SER A 147 -11.04 -13.12 -12.13
CA SER A 147 -11.32 -11.93 -11.32
C SER A 147 -12.76 -11.46 -11.51
N PHE A 148 -13.32 -10.81 -10.49
CA PHE A 148 -14.62 -10.15 -10.56
C PHE A 148 -14.49 -8.66 -10.20
N VAL A 149 -15.28 -7.83 -10.89
CA VAL A 149 -15.50 -6.42 -10.61
C VAL A 149 -16.92 -6.25 -10.09
N PHE A 150 -17.09 -5.59 -8.94
CA PHE A 150 -18.38 -5.33 -8.30
C PHE A 150 -18.59 -3.81 -8.22
N ASN A 151 -19.66 -3.30 -8.83
CA ASN A 151 -19.95 -1.86 -8.93
C ASN A 151 -18.74 -1.03 -9.43
N GLY A 152 -18.01 -1.53 -10.44
CA GLY A 152 -16.81 -0.87 -10.98
C GLY A 152 -15.58 -0.89 -10.08
N GLN A 153 -15.54 -1.72 -9.03
CA GLN A 153 -14.41 -1.87 -8.11
C GLN A 153 -13.96 -3.34 -7.98
N ALA A 154 -12.67 -3.57 -7.70
CA ALA A 154 -12.14 -4.92 -7.52
C ALA A 154 -12.71 -5.63 -6.28
N THR A 155 -12.84 -6.95 -6.39
CA THR A 155 -13.38 -7.83 -5.33
C THR A 155 -12.27 -8.62 -4.62
N ALA A 156 -12.56 -9.07 -3.40
CA ALA A 156 -11.82 -10.16 -2.77
C ALA A 156 -12.32 -11.47 -3.39
N TYR A 157 -11.51 -12.05 -4.27
CA TYR A 157 -11.78 -13.33 -4.91
C TYR A 157 -10.48 -14.12 -5.03
N THR A 158 -10.57 -15.41 -4.79
CA THR A 158 -9.53 -16.38 -5.11
C THR A 158 -10.20 -17.49 -5.91
N PRO A 159 -9.71 -17.82 -7.11
CA PRO A 159 -10.22 -18.97 -7.83
C PRO A 159 -10.16 -20.22 -6.95
N SER A 160 -11.15 -21.11 -7.11
CA SER A 160 -10.88 -22.50 -6.76
C SER A 160 -9.74 -22.99 -7.66
N PRO A 161 -8.94 -23.98 -7.22
CA PRO A 161 -8.11 -24.76 -8.14
C PRO A 161 -8.97 -25.30 -9.30
N TYR A 162 -8.32 -25.80 -10.34
CA TYR A 162 -8.95 -26.64 -11.35
C TYR A 162 -7.90 -27.58 -11.96
N ILE A 163 -8.36 -28.67 -12.58
CA ILE A 163 -7.47 -29.63 -13.23
C ILE A 163 -6.93 -29.01 -14.52
N VAL A 164 -5.62 -29.04 -14.70
CA VAL A 164 -4.96 -28.66 -15.95
C VAL A 164 -4.36 -29.92 -16.53
N VAL A 165 -4.84 -30.33 -17.71
CA VAL A 165 -4.32 -31.48 -18.46
C VAL A 165 -3.55 -31.05 -19.70
N SER A 166 -2.62 -31.87 -20.15
CA SER A 166 -1.85 -31.59 -21.37
C SER A 166 -2.60 -31.84 -22.67
N ALA A 167 -3.69 -32.61 -22.64
CA ALA A 167 -4.59 -32.84 -23.76
C ALA A 167 -5.98 -33.23 -23.22
N ASP A 168 -7.04 -32.55 -23.70
CA ASP A 168 -8.45 -32.89 -23.46
C ASP A 168 -8.91 -34.07 -24.34
N LYS A 169 -8.33 -34.17 -25.54
CA LYS A 169 -8.56 -35.24 -26.53
C LYS A 169 -7.25 -35.99 -26.83
N PRO A 170 -6.68 -36.69 -25.83
CA PRO A 170 -5.42 -37.40 -26.02
C PRO A 170 -5.59 -38.53 -27.03
N THR A 171 -4.53 -38.82 -27.78
CA THR A 171 -4.55 -39.89 -28.78
C THR A 171 -3.57 -40.98 -28.36
N VAL A 172 -3.94 -42.25 -28.54
CA VAL A 172 -3.18 -43.42 -28.08
C VAL A 172 -2.93 -44.35 -29.28
N PRO A 173 -1.67 -44.73 -29.58
CA PRO A 173 -1.42 -45.75 -30.59
C PRO A 173 -2.00 -47.10 -30.15
N GLU A 174 -2.69 -47.81 -31.04
CA GLU A 174 -3.15 -49.18 -30.85
C GLU A 174 -1.94 -50.10 -30.60
N GLY A 175 -2.03 -50.95 -29.57
CA GLY A 175 -0.89 -51.73 -29.04
C GLY A 175 0.17 -50.91 -28.27
N GLY A 176 -0.03 -49.60 -28.08
CA GLY A 176 0.95 -48.69 -27.49
C GLY A 176 0.40 -47.84 -26.34
N SER A 177 1.10 -46.75 -26.03
CA SER A 177 0.75 -45.85 -24.94
C SER A 177 1.10 -44.39 -25.25
N SER A 178 0.33 -43.46 -24.69
CA SER A 178 0.66 -42.04 -24.61
C SER A 178 0.48 -41.52 -23.18
N THR A 179 0.86 -40.27 -22.93
CA THR A 179 0.85 -39.68 -21.59
C THR A 179 0.13 -38.35 -21.57
N VAL A 180 -0.78 -38.19 -20.61
CA VAL A 180 -1.38 -36.91 -20.24
C VAL A 180 -0.74 -36.44 -18.94
N ALA A 181 -0.11 -35.27 -18.96
CA ALA A 181 0.33 -34.63 -17.73
C ALA A 181 -0.87 -33.93 -17.08
N VAL A 182 -1.03 -34.10 -15.77
CA VAL A 182 -2.15 -33.58 -14.98
C VAL A 182 -1.59 -32.80 -13.80
N ARG A 183 -1.99 -31.53 -13.65
CA ARG A 183 -1.71 -30.70 -12.47
C ARG A 183 -2.96 -30.00 -11.97
N LEU A 184 -2.88 -29.30 -10.85
CA LEU A 184 -3.87 -28.29 -10.47
C LEU A 184 -3.41 -26.89 -10.91
N SER A 185 -4.37 -25.97 -11.03
CA SER A 185 -4.11 -24.58 -11.40
C SER A 185 -3.70 -23.67 -10.23
N GLN A 186 -4.04 -24.05 -8.98
CA GLN A 186 -3.65 -23.36 -7.74
C GLN A 186 -3.49 -24.36 -6.59
N ALA A 187 -2.79 -23.94 -5.53
CA ALA A 187 -2.56 -24.74 -4.33
C ALA A 187 -3.89 -25.13 -3.64
N PRO A 188 -4.18 -26.43 -3.44
CA PRO A 188 -5.33 -26.84 -2.65
C PRO A 188 -5.05 -26.59 -1.16
N THR A 189 -6.10 -26.34 -0.38
CA THR A 189 -5.99 -26.05 1.07
C THR A 189 -5.69 -27.28 1.93
N ALA A 190 -5.79 -28.48 1.35
CA ALA A 190 -5.43 -29.76 1.92
C ALA A 190 -5.04 -30.73 0.78
N ASN A 191 -4.60 -31.94 1.10
CA ASN A 191 -4.28 -32.93 0.06
C ASN A 191 -5.55 -33.35 -0.71
N THR A 192 -5.51 -33.22 -2.04
CA THR A 192 -6.59 -33.53 -2.97
C THR A 192 -6.27 -34.80 -3.74
N VAL A 193 -7.15 -35.81 -3.65
CA VAL A 193 -7.05 -37.05 -4.42
C VAL A 193 -8.03 -37.02 -5.59
N ILE A 194 -7.49 -37.05 -6.80
CA ILE A 194 -8.23 -37.23 -8.05
C ILE A 194 -8.20 -38.73 -8.38
N THR A 195 -9.35 -39.37 -8.36
CA THR A 195 -9.53 -40.75 -8.82
C THR A 195 -9.65 -40.73 -10.35
N VAL A 196 -9.02 -41.70 -11.00
CA VAL A 196 -8.98 -41.84 -12.46
C VAL A 196 -9.57 -43.18 -12.86
N GLY A 197 -10.38 -43.20 -13.90
CA GLY A 197 -10.91 -44.44 -14.46
C GLY A 197 -11.28 -44.36 -15.93
N SER A 198 -11.22 -45.52 -16.57
CA SER A 198 -11.75 -45.78 -17.91
C SER A 198 -13.20 -46.28 -17.82
N GLY A 199 -13.95 -46.21 -18.92
CA GLY A 199 -15.17 -46.99 -19.07
C GLY A 199 -14.87 -48.49 -19.07
N SER A 200 -15.70 -49.32 -18.43
CA SER A 200 -15.45 -50.76 -18.21
C SER A 200 -15.46 -51.65 -19.48
N ALA A 201 -15.65 -51.06 -20.66
CA ALA A 201 -15.55 -51.69 -21.97
C ALA A 201 -14.58 -50.94 -22.92
N ALA A 202 -13.68 -50.11 -22.38
CA ALA A 202 -12.84 -49.21 -23.17
C ALA A 202 -11.58 -49.90 -23.76
N PRO A 203 -11.21 -49.58 -25.02
CA PRO A 203 -9.95 -49.99 -25.66
C PRO A 203 -8.73 -49.20 -25.16
N ILE A 204 -8.91 -48.31 -24.18
CA ILE A 204 -7.85 -47.51 -23.56
C ILE A 204 -8.00 -47.59 -22.05
N GLN A 205 -6.91 -47.95 -21.39
CA GLN A 205 -6.80 -48.06 -19.94
C GLN A 205 -5.89 -46.96 -19.41
N ALA A 206 -6.24 -46.40 -18.25
CA ALA A 206 -5.55 -45.25 -17.66
C ALA A 206 -4.90 -45.62 -16.32
N ALA A 207 -3.62 -45.26 -16.13
CA ALA A 207 -2.86 -45.56 -14.93
C ALA A 207 -1.92 -44.41 -14.52
N PRO A 208 -1.78 -44.08 -13.22
CA PRO A 208 -2.42 -44.73 -12.07
C PRO A 208 -3.91 -44.38 -11.93
N SER A 209 -4.65 -45.20 -11.18
CA SER A 209 -6.07 -44.98 -10.88
C SER A 209 -6.34 -43.88 -9.83
N GLN A 210 -5.29 -43.29 -9.25
CA GLN A 210 -5.37 -42.11 -8.38
C GLN A 210 -4.14 -41.22 -8.56
N LEU A 211 -4.36 -39.91 -8.56
CA LEU A 211 -3.36 -38.85 -8.52
C LEU A 211 -3.58 -38.05 -7.24
N THR A 212 -2.52 -37.80 -6.47
CA THR A 212 -2.61 -37.02 -5.22
C THR A 212 -1.83 -35.72 -5.37
N PHE A 213 -2.47 -34.60 -5.06
CA PHE A 213 -1.86 -33.27 -5.06
C PHE A 213 -1.91 -32.70 -3.64
N THR A 214 -0.77 -32.20 -3.17
CA THR A 214 -0.61 -31.53 -1.87
C THR A 214 -0.61 -30.00 -2.05
N PRO A 215 -0.68 -29.20 -0.97
CA PRO A 215 -0.45 -27.75 -1.04
C PRO A 215 0.93 -27.33 -1.57
N THR A 216 1.86 -28.27 -1.83
CA THR A 216 3.27 -28.01 -2.16
C THR A 216 3.79 -28.66 -3.45
N ASP A 217 2.99 -29.49 -4.12
CA ASP A 217 3.32 -30.13 -5.42
C ASP A 217 2.14 -30.10 -6.41
N TRP A 218 1.15 -29.24 -6.14
CA TRP A 218 -0.05 -29.05 -6.96
C TRP A 218 0.24 -28.58 -8.40
N ASP A 219 1.36 -27.88 -8.59
CA ASP A 219 1.86 -27.37 -9.87
C ASP A 219 2.78 -28.36 -10.58
N VAL A 220 3.29 -29.37 -9.86
CA VAL A 220 4.12 -30.44 -10.40
C VAL A 220 3.26 -31.34 -11.30
N PRO A 221 3.63 -31.54 -12.59
CA PRO A 221 2.83 -32.37 -13.49
C PRO A 221 2.92 -33.85 -13.10
N HIS A 222 1.80 -34.43 -12.66
CA HIS A 222 1.68 -35.87 -12.44
C HIS A 222 1.28 -36.58 -13.74
N VAL A 223 1.97 -37.68 -14.07
CA VAL A 223 1.80 -38.37 -15.35
C VAL A 223 0.70 -39.41 -15.27
N LEU A 224 -0.35 -39.23 -16.09
CA LEU A 224 -1.33 -40.25 -16.40
C LEU A 224 -0.94 -40.96 -17.70
N THR A 225 -0.63 -42.25 -17.63
CA THR A 225 -0.35 -43.08 -18.80
C THR A 225 -1.65 -43.66 -19.34
N LEU A 226 -1.92 -43.45 -20.62
CA LEU A 226 -3.01 -44.07 -21.35
C LEU A 226 -2.42 -45.19 -22.23
N THR A 227 -2.91 -46.41 -22.08
CA THR A 227 -2.42 -47.60 -22.80
C THR A 227 -3.56 -48.24 -23.56
N SER A 228 -3.35 -48.57 -24.84
CA SER A 228 -4.31 -49.28 -25.66
C SER A 228 -3.79 -50.70 -25.95
N PRO A 229 -4.60 -51.76 -25.78
CA PRO A 229 -4.28 -53.07 -26.33
C PRO A 229 -4.11 -53.01 -27.85
N SER A 230 -3.49 -54.04 -28.42
CA SER A 230 -3.61 -54.31 -29.86
C SER A 230 -4.79 -55.26 -30.09
N ASP A 231 -5.55 -55.03 -31.15
CA ASP A 231 -6.61 -55.93 -31.59
C ASP A 231 -6.47 -56.29 -33.07
N ALA A 232 -7.54 -56.28 -33.87
CA ALA A 232 -7.54 -56.75 -35.25
C ALA A 232 -8.66 -56.14 -36.12
N ASP A 233 -9.36 -55.10 -35.65
CA ASP A 233 -10.20 -54.29 -36.54
C ASP A 233 -9.38 -53.19 -37.24
N THR A 234 -10.04 -52.27 -37.97
CA THR A 234 -9.35 -51.17 -38.68
C THR A 234 -10.06 -49.83 -38.43
N THR A 235 -10.50 -49.61 -37.19
CA THR A 235 -11.36 -48.50 -36.80
C THR A 235 -10.85 -47.79 -35.55
N ASN A 236 -10.71 -46.47 -35.64
CA ASN A 236 -10.32 -45.65 -34.48
C ASN A 236 -11.47 -45.63 -33.45
N GLN A 237 -11.25 -46.28 -32.30
CA GLN A 237 -12.23 -46.32 -31.21
C GLN A 237 -11.99 -45.17 -30.21
N THR A 238 -13.06 -44.64 -29.58
CA THR A 238 -12.95 -43.57 -28.57
C THR A 238 -13.33 -44.07 -27.19
N ALA A 239 -12.47 -43.82 -26.20
CA ALA A 239 -12.69 -44.09 -24.78
C ALA A 239 -12.90 -42.79 -23.99
N TYR A 240 -13.73 -42.88 -22.95
CA TYR A 240 -13.89 -41.81 -21.95
C TYR A 240 -13.03 -42.13 -20.73
N ILE A 241 -12.07 -41.26 -20.42
CA ILE A 241 -11.23 -41.37 -19.23
C ILE A 241 -11.65 -40.27 -18.26
N TRP A 242 -12.28 -40.62 -17.15
CA TRP A 242 -12.80 -39.66 -16.19
C TRP A 242 -11.81 -39.36 -15.06
N LEU A 243 -11.82 -38.11 -14.61
CA LEU A 243 -11.01 -37.56 -13.51
C LEU A 243 -11.98 -36.99 -12.46
N GLN A 244 -11.99 -37.55 -11.24
CA GLN A 244 -13.00 -37.20 -10.23
C GLN A 244 -12.39 -37.08 -8.82
N GLN A 245 -12.60 -35.95 -8.15
CA GLN A 245 -12.20 -35.80 -6.75
C GLN A 245 -12.98 -36.75 -5.83
N GLN A 246 -12.27 -37.44 -4.92
CA GLN A 246 -12.82 -38.51 -4.08
C GLN A 246 -13.96 -38.09 -3.13
N SER A 247 -14.17 -36.77 -2.91
CA SER A 247 -15.11 -36.21 -1.93
C SER A 247 -16.56 -36.00 -2.41
N GLY A 248 -16.95 -36.58 -3.56
CA GLY A 248 -18.36 -36.68 -3.96
C GLY A 248 -19.04 -35.38 -4.42
N ARG A 249 -18.25 -34.38 -4.86
CA ARG A 249 -18.73 -33.23 -5.63
C ARG A 249 -17.82 -33.04 -6.85
N PRO A 250 -18.37 -32.84 -8.07
CA PRO A 250 -17.57 -32.70 -9.27
C PRO A 250 -16.83 -31.35 -9.27
N PHE A 251 -15.54 -31.47 -9.04
CA PHE A 251 -14.49 -30.49 -9.23
C PHE A 251 -13.30 -31.36 -9.71
N TYR A 252 -12.72 -31.17 -10.89
CA TYR A 252 -12.70 -29.98 -11.75
C TYR A 252 -12.55 -30.36 -13.23
N ALA A 253 -12.98 -29.48 -14.14
CA ALA A 253 -12.84 -29.72 -15.57
C ALA A 253 -11.37 -29.71 -16.05
N PRO A 254 -11.01 -30.52 -17.07
CA PRO A 254 -11.87 -31.51 -17.73
C PRO A 254 -12.04 -32.77 -16.87
N ASP A 255 -13.27 -33.00 -16.38
CA ASP A 255 -13.64 -34.19 -15.59
C ASP A 255 -13.68 -35.46 -16.48
N VAL A 256 -13.57 -35.30 -17.81
CA VAL A 256 -13.52 -36.36 -18.82
C VAL A 256 -12.53 -35.98 -19.93
N LEU A 257 -11.62 -36.89 -20.25
CA LEU A 257 -10.78 -36.86 -21.45
C LEU A 257 -11.37 -37.78 -22.51
N PHE A 258 -11.42 -37.32 -23.76
CA PHE A 258 -11.92 -38.08 -24.90
C PHE A 258 -10.74 -38.73 -25.62
N ALA A 259 -10.31 -39.89 -25.11
CA ALA A 259 -9.13 -40.57 -25.61
C ALA A 259 -9.44 -41.35 -26.89
N THR A 260 -8.71 -41.11 -27.99
CA THR A 260 -8.93 -41.83 -29.26
C THR A 260 -7.78 -42.80 -29.54
N GLN A 261 -8.11 -44.05 -29.85
CA GLN A 261 -7.19 -45.08 -30.34
C GLN A 261 -6.90 -44.80 -31.82
N LEU A 262 -5.64 -44.85 -32.23
CA LEU A 262 -5.26 -44.90 -33.65
C LEU A 262 -4.88 -46.32 -34.03
N ASP A 263 -5.70 -46.91 -34.88
CA ASP A 263 -5.49 -48.20 -35.57
C ASP A 263 -4.12 -48.27 -36.27
N ASN A 264 -3.43 -49.40 -36.15
CA ASN A 264 -2.20 -49.68 -36.90
C ASN A 264 -2.40 -50.60 -38.13
N GLY A 265 -3.60 -51.18 -38.32
CA GLY A 265 -3.94 -52.16 -39.34
C GLY A 265 -3.72 -51.76 -40.81
N ASN A 266 -3.33 -50.51 -41.09
CA ASN A 266 -2.98 -50.02 -42.43
C ASN A 266 -1.49 -49.61 -42.60
N VAL A 267 -0.58 -49.86 -41.64
CA VAL A 267 0.85 -49.50 -41.79
C VAL A 267 1.67 -50.46 -42.68
N THR A 268 1.15 -50.83 -43.85
CA THR A 268 1.94 -51.49 -44.89
C THR A 268 2.37 -50.51 -45.98
N SER A 269 3.66 -50.14 -45.93
CA SER A 269 4.45 -49.37 -46.92
C SER A 269 4.28 -47.84 -46.97
N ALA A 270 5.43 -47.16 -46.89
CA ALA A 270 5.79 -45.92 -47.60
C ALA A 270 4.89 -44.66 -47.53
N GLN A 271 3.98 -44.54 -46.56
CA GLN A 271 3.29 -43.26 -46.33
C GLN A 271 4.27 -42.17 -45.87
N ALA A 272 4.20 -40.98 -46.48
CA ALA A 272 5.01 -39.82 -46.08
C ALA A 272 4.60 -39.33 -44.68
N PRO A 273 5.56 -38.90 -43.82
CA PRO A 273 5.27 -38.73 -42.40
C PRO A 273 4.43 -37.48 -42.12
N THR A 274 3.30 -37.68 -41.42
CA THR A 274 2.26 -36.65 -41.21
C THR A 274 2.68 -35.64 -40.13
N PRO A 275 2.48 -34.33 -40.30
CA PRO A 275 2.70 -33.36 -39.21
C PRO A 275 1.74 -33.59 -38.03
N LEU A 276 2.23 -33.42 -36.81
CA LEU A 276 1.35 -33.38 -35.62
C LEU A 276 0.37 -32.20 -35.68
N PRO A 277 -0.84 -32.32 -35.08
CA PRO A 277 -1.73 -31.19 -34.89
C PRO A 277 -1.04 -30.07 -34.09
N THR A 278 -1.19 -28.82 -34.56
CA THR A 278 -0.68 -27.62 -33.88
C THR A 278 -1.37 -27.43 -32.52
N PRO A 279 -0.62 -27.18 -31.43
CA PRO A 279 -1.21 -26.82 -30.15
C PRO A 279 -2.10 -25.58 -30.20
N THR A 280 -3.19 -25.59 -29.44
CA THR A 280 -4.19 -24.51 -29.40
C THR A 280 -4.36 -23.95 -27.99
N GLY A 281 -5.11 -22.85 -27.84
CA GLY A 281 -5.42 -22.26 -26.54
C GLY A 281 -4.20 -21.77 -25.75
N LEU A 282 -3.08 -21.43 -26.42
CA LEU A 282 -1.89 -20.90 -25.74
C LEU A 282 -2.21 -19.53 -25.12
N GLN A 283 -2.23 -19.49 -23.79
CA GLN A 283 -2.52 -18.30 -22.99
C GLN A 283 -1.52 -18.12 -21.84
N ALA A 284 -1.37 -16.88 -21.38
CA ALA A 284 -0.58 -16.53 -20.21
C ALA A 284 -1.50 -16.17 -19.03
N LEU A 285 -1.23 -16.75 -17.86
CA LEU A 285 -1.99 -16.62 -16.61
C LEU A 285 -1.06 -16.24 -15.45
N HIS A 286 -1.63 -15.91 -14.29
CA HIS A 286 -0.89 -15.63 -13.03
C HIS A 286 0.31 -14.67 -13.20
N ILE A 287 0.15 -13.64 -14.05
CA ILE A 287 1.23 -12.71 -14.41
C ILE A 287 1.57 -11.83 -13.20
N ALA A 288 2.79 -11.97 -12.71
CA ALA A 288 3.39 -11.15 -11.67
C ALA A 288 4.46 -10.21 -12.26
N ASP A 289 5.32 -9.64 -11.42
CA ASP A 289 6.48 -8.86 -11.85
C ASP A 289 7.63 -9.74 -12.39
N THR A 290 7.78 -10.94 -11.84
CA THR A 290 8.93 -11.84 -12.06
C THR A 290 8.54 -13.27 -12.47
N THR A 291 7.25 -13.59 -12.50
CA THR A 291 6.69 -14.91 -12.87
C THR A 291 5.44 -14.77 -13.74
N ALA A 292 5.08 -15.85 -14.47
CA ALA A 292 3.79 -16.03 -15.14
C ALA A 292 3.61 -17.52 -15.50
N ASP A 293 2.38 -18.00 -15.65
CA ASP A 293 2.10 -19.36 -16.14
C ASP A 293 1.75 -19.34 -17.63
N LEU A 294 2.32 -20.24 -18.42
CA LEU A 294 1.78 -20.61 -19.73
C LEU A 294 0.87 -21.84 -19.60
N THR A 295 -0.25 -21.84 -20.32
CA THR A 295 -1.09 -23.04 -20.54
C THR A 295 -1.49 -23.14 -22.01
N TRP A 296 -1.64 -24.36 -22.54
CA TRP A 296 -2.06 -24.68 -23.91
C TRP A 296 -2.64 -26.10 -23.97
N LEU A 297 -3.35 -26.42 -25.04
CA LEU A 297 -3.82 -27.78 -25.34
C LEU A 297 -2.89 -28.42 -26.38
N GLY A 298 -2.24 -29.52 -25.98
CA GLY A 298 -1.41 -30.35 -26.85
C GLY A 298 -2.22 -31.45 -27.55
N SER A 299 -1.62 -32.07 -28.58
CA SER A 299 -2.28 -33.11 -29.39
C SER A 299 -2.32 -34.51 -28.75
N GLY A 300 -1.67 -34.71 -27.59
CA GLY A 300 -1.50 -36.02 -26.95
C GLY A 300 -0.59 -37.02 -27.70
N LEU A 301 -0.17 -36.69 -28.92
CA LEU A 301 0.74 -37.47 -29.77
C LEU A 301 2.23 -37.09 -29.61
N SER A 302 2.53 -36.09 -28.78
CA SER A 302 3.88 -35.58 -28.61
C SER A 302 4.69 -36.35 -27.57
N ALA A 303 6.00 -36.47 -27.81
CA ALA A 303 7.00 -36.87 -26.81
C ALA A 303 7.30 -35.73 -25.80
N GLY A 304 6.47 -34.69 -25.80
CA GLY A 304 6.71 -33.39 -25.19
C GLY A 304 6.62 -32.26 -26.21
N ASP A 305 6.21 -31.10 -25.72
CA ASP A 305 6.13 -29.87 -26.49
C ASP A 305 7.35 -28.98 -26.23
N VAL A 306 7.68 -28.13 -27.21
CA VAL A 306 8.77 -27.16 -27.17
C VAL A 306 8.19 -25.75 -27.11
N VAL A 307 8.50 -25.04 -26.03
CA VAL A 307 8.10 -23.65 -25.82
C VAL A 307 9.24 -22.75 -26.32
N GLU A 308 8.92 -21.86 -27.26
CA GLU A 308 9.84 -20.87 -27.80
C GLU A 308 9.48 -19.46 -27.33
N ARG A 309 10.50 -18.68 -26.96
CA ARG A 309 10.39 -17.25 -26.66
C ARG A 309 10.88 -16.43 -27.84
N GLN A 310 10.25 -15.30 -28.12
CA GLN A 310 10.81 -14.33 -29.06
C GLN A 310 11.89 -13.47 -28.39
N VAL A 311 13.02 -13.30 -29.07
CA VAL A 311 14.19 -12.51 -28.64
C VAL A 311 14.77 -11.85 -29.89
N ASP A 312 14.88 -10.52 -29.88
CA ASP A 312 15.38 -9.71 -31.02
C ASP A 312 14.68 -10.07 -32.35
N GLY A 313 13.35 -10.27 -32.28
CA GLY A 313 12.49 -10.69 -33.39
C GLY A 313 12.58 -12.17 -33.78
N ARG A 314 13.58 -12.92 -33.29
CA ARG A 314 13.83 -14.34 -33.60
C ARG A 314 13.21 -15.25 -32.55
N TRP A 315 12.81 -16.45 -32.95
CA TRP A 315 12.37 -17.49 -32.03
C TRP A 315 13.56 -18.27 -31.49
N GLN A 316 13.55 -18.54 -30.18
CA GLN A 316 14.56 -19.32 -29.48
C GLN A 316 13.86 -20.29 -28.52
N GLN A 317 14.32 -21.53 -28.45
CA GLN A 317 13.82 -22.50 -27.48
C GLN A 317 14.06 -22.00 -26.05
N TYR A 318 12.98 -21.94 -25.27
CA TYR A 318 12.99 -21.58 -23.85
C TYR A 318 12.88 -22.82 -22.96
N ALA A 319 12.04 -23.78 -23.34
CA ALA A 319 11.92 -25.08 -22.69
C ALA A 319 11.55 -26.17 -23.73
N GLY A 320 11.74 -27.45 -23.36
CA GLY A 320 11.30 -28.60 -24.15
C GLY A 320 10.99 -29.78 -23.25
N GLY A 321 10.10 -30.69 -23.70
CA GLY A 321 9.58 -31.74 -22.83
C GLY A 321 8.47 -31.24 -21.89
N ALA A 322 7.87 -30.08 -22.17
CA ALA A 322 6.72 -29.56 -21.44
C ALA A 322 5.43 -30.20 -21.97
N PHE A 323 4.36 -30.18 -21.16
CA PHE A 323 3.10 -30.84 -21.50
C PHE A 323 1.92 -29.95 -21.07
N GLY A 324 1.34 -29.21 -22.02
CA GLY A 324 0.19 -28.31 -21.81
C GLY A 324 0.40 -27.11 -20.87
N SER A 325 1.50 -27.03 -20.13
CA SER A 325 1.79 -25.91 -19.25
C SER A 325 3.28 -25.77 -18.94
N LEU A 326 3.69 -24.54 -18.61
CA LEU A 326 5.02 -24.20 -18.12
C LEU A 326 4.96 -22.98 -17.20
N ALA A 327 5.45 -23.11 -15.96
CA ALA A 327 5.69 -21.98 -15.09
C ALA A 327 6.93 -21.20 -15.55
N LEU A 328 6.78 -19.90 -15.76
CA LEU A 328 7.86 -18.97 -16.10
C LEU A 328 8.34 -18.26 -14.83
N THR A 329 9.65 -18.19 -14.65
CA THR A 329 10.31 -17.56 -13.50
C THR A 329 11.49 -16.71 -13.96
N ASN A 330 11.97 -15.83 -13.08
CA ASN A 330 13.09 -14.91 -13.37
C ASN A 330 12.81 -13.99 -14.58
N LEU A 331 11.54 -13.64 -14.77
CA LEU A 331 11.14 -12.59 -15.71
C LEU A 331 11.57 -11.22 -15.19
N THR A 332 11.80 -10.28 -16.09
CA THR A 332 12.07 -8.87 -15.75
C THR A 332 10.72 -8.15 -15.56
N PRO A 333 10.56 -7.31 -14.53
CA PRO A 333 9.35 -6.49 -14.36
C PRO A 333 9.10 -5.51 -15.51
N ALA A 334 7.84 -5.10 -15.68
CA ALA A 334 7.36 -4.17 -16.71
C ALA A 334 7.84 -4.49 -18.16
N THR A 335 8.07 -5.77 -18.45
CA THR A 335 8.69 -6.24 -19.70
C THR A 335 7.71 -7.11 -20.47
N THR A 336 7.53 -6.82 -21.76
CA THR A 336 6.71 -7.64 -22.67
C THR A 336 7.46 -8.88 -23.12
N TYR A 337 6.84 -10.04 -22.94
CA TYR A 337 7.30 -11.33 -23.42
C TYR A 337 6.33 -11.90 -24.44
N THR A 338 6.88 -12.51 -25.49
CA THR A 338 6.10 -13.21 -26.52
C THR A 338 6.57 -14.66 -26.59
N PHE A 339 5.63 -15.60 -26.56
CA PHE A 339 5.87 -17.05 -26.59
C PHE A 339 5.01 -17.75 -27.64
N ARG A 340 5.48 -18.89 -28.14
CA ARG A 340 4.71 -19.87 -28.92
C ARG A 340 5.12 -21.29 -28.54
N VAL A 341 4.34 -22.29 -28.92
CA VAL A 341 4.63 -23.71 -28.63
C VAL A 341 4.43 -24.59 -29.86
N TYR A 342 5.21 -25.66 -29.99
CA TYR A 342 4.99 -26.71 -31.00
C TYR A 342 5.23 -28.10 -30.41
N SER A 343 4.57 -29.12 -30.97
CA SER A 343 4.65 -30.50 -30.52
C SER A 343 5.74 -31.29 -31.27
N VAL A 344 6.54 -32.07 -30.54
CA VAL A 344 7.56 -32.98 -31.10
C VAL A 344 7.03 -34.42 -31.09
N PRO A 345 7.06 -35.17 -32.20
CA PRO A 345 6.50 -36.52 -32.26
C PRO A 345 7.33 -37.56 -31.50
N VAL A 346 6.66 -38.62 -31.04
CA VAL A 346 7.33 -39.85 -30.60
C VAL A 346 8.03 -40.50 -31.81
N GLN A 347 9.31 -40.83 -31.64
CA GLN A 347 10.12 -41.40 -32.71
C GLN A 347 9.58 -42.77 -33.15
N GLY A 348 9.52 -43.00 -34.46
CA GLY A 348 9.07 -44.26 -35.06
C GLY A 348 7.60 -44.29 -35.48
N LEU A 349 6.74 -43.40 -34.96
CA LEU A 349 5.30 -43.38 -35.28
C LEU A 349 4.93 -42.77 -36.64
N GLY A 350 5.91 -42.44 -37.50
CA GLY A 350 5.62 -41.85 -38.81
C GLY A 350 5.08 -40.41 -38.77
N TYR A 351 5.27 -39.67 -37.67
CA TYR A 351 4.89 -38.26 -37.56
C TYR A 351 6.08 -37.29 -37.66
N THR A 352 5.83 -36.05 -38.06
CA THR A 352 6.75 -34.90 -37.99
C THR A 352 6.25 -33.86 -36.98
N ALA A 353 7.12 -32.93 -36.56
CA ALA A 353 6.75 -31.85 -35.64
C ALA A 353 5.57 -31.03 -36.15
N SER A 354 4.75 -30.51 -35.23
CA SER A 354 3.63 -29.64 -35.60
C SER A 354 4.13 -28.31 -36.16
N ALA A 355 3.26 -27.57 -36.85
CA ALA A 355 3.48 -26.13 -36.96
C ALA A 355 3.39 -25.49 -35.55
N PRO A 356 4.07 -24.36 -35.30
CA PRO A 356 3.91 -23.62 -34.05
C PRO A 356 2.51 -23.02 -33.90
N SER A 357 2.08 -22.87 -32.64
CA SER A 357 0.86 -22.18 -32.25
C SER A 357 0.86 -20.72 -32.73
N ALA A 358 -0.32 -20.09 -32.69
CA ALA A 358 -0.39 -18.64 -32.60
C ALA A 358 0.43 -18.16 -31.38
N PRO A 359 1.16 -17.03 -31.48
CA PRO A 359 1.96 -16.53 -30.37
C PRO A 359 1.08 -15.80 -29.35
N VAL A 360 1.37 -15.98 -28.06
CA VAL A 360 0.82 -15.18 -26.97
C VAL A 360 1.83 -14.10 -26.56
N SER A 361 1.34 -12.89 -26.30
CA SER A 361 2.13 -11.79 -25.75
C SER A 361 1.53 -11.31 -24.44
N PHE A 362 2.36 -11.08 -23.43
CA PHE A 362 1.96 -10.48 -22.16
C PHE A 362 3.05 -9.58 -21.61
N THR A 363 2.72 -8.66 -20.71
CA THR A 363 3.68 -7.78 -20.03
C THR A 363 3.64 -8.08 -18.54
N THR A 364 4.80 -8.31 -17.92
CA THR A 364 4.91 -8.48 -16.46
C THR A 364 4.50 -7.20 -15.73
N LEU A 365 4.04 -7.35 -14.49
CA LEU A 365 3.72 -6.21 -13.64
C LEU A 365 4.95 -5.35 -13.35
N ALA A 366 4.74 -4.10 -12.95
CA ALA A 366 5.82 -3.30 -12.37
C ALA A 366 6.27 -3.92 -11.04
N GLY A 367 7.58 -3.96 -10.81
CA GLY A 367 8.17 -4.50 -9.59
C GLY A 367 7.88 -3.61 -8.37
N PRO A 368 8.18 -4.09 -7.15
CA PRO A 368 8.11 -3.26 -5.95
C PRO A 368 9.04 -2.05 -6.08
N ASP A 369 8.52 -0.85 -5.78
CA ASP A 369 9.36 0.34 -5.75
C ASP A 369 10.36 0.26 -4.59
N THR A 370 11.61 0.55 -4.91
CA THR A 370 12.80 0.40 -4.04
C THR A 370 13.75 1.59 -4.15
N VAL A 371 13.39 2.59 -4.97
CA VAL A 371 14.18 3.81 -5.14
C VAL A 371 13.64 4.86 -4.17
N PRO A 372 14.50 5.46 -3.31
CA PRO A 372 14.04 6.47 -2.36
C PRO A 372 13.89 7.85 -3.03
N PRO A 373 12.97 8.71 -2.52
CA PRO A 373 12.86 10.10 -2.95
C PRO A 373 14.19 10.86 -2.88
N SER A 374 14.31 11.89 -3.71
CA SER A 374 15.46 12.80 -3.68
C SER A 374 15.53 13.60 -2.37
N LYS A 375 16.75 13.92 -1.93
CA LYS A 375 17.06 14.68 -0.70
C LYS A 375 16.27 16.00 -0.66
N PRO A 376 15.44 16.27 0.37
CA PRO A 376 14.72 17.54 0.46
C PRO A 376 15.68 18.75 0.54
N PRO A 377 15.35 19.89 -0.10
CA PRO A 377 16.11 21.11 0.06
C PRO A 377 16.21 21.59 1.51
N THR A 378 17.30 22.30 1.83
CA THR A 378 17.57 22.87 3.16
C THR A 378 16.39 23.69 3.68
N PRO A 379 15.90 23.46 4.91
CA PRO A 379 14.74 24.17 5.43
C PRO A 379 14.99 25.66 5.66
N LEU A 380 13.92 26.45 5.52
CA LEU A 380 13.87 27.89 5.69
C LEU A 380 12.97 28.26 6.88
N PHE A 381 13.19 29.45 7.44
CA PHE A 381 12.47 29.94 8.62
C PHE A 381 11.86 31.32 8.37
N SER A 382 10.69 31.57 8.94
CA SER A 382 10.02 32.89 8.91
C SER A 382 9.17 33.11 10.17
N ASN A 383 8.81 34.36 10.44
CA ASN A 383 7.92 34.77 11.54
C ASN A 383 8.33 34.24 12.93
N THR A 384 9.62 34.09 13.18
CA THR A 384 10.17 33.59 14.46
C THR A 384 9.85 34.57 15.60
N THR A 385 9.18 34.07 16.64
CA THR A 385 8.81 34.81 17.85
C THR A 385 9.68 34.36 19.04
N THR A 386 9.27 34.68 20.27
CA THR A 386 9.88 34.13 21.49
C THR A 386 9.62 32.64 21.68
N THR A 387 8.55 32.07 21.10
CA THR A 387 8.11 30.68 21.37
C THR A 387 7.65 29.89 20.14
N ALA A 388 7.76 30.46 18.93
CA ALA A 388 7.34 29.83 17.69
C ALA A 388 8.17 30.25 16.47
N THR A 389 8.08 29.51 15.38
CA THR A 389 8.62 29.85 14.06
C THR A 389 7.87 29.10 12.96
N ASN A 390 7.82 29.63 11.75
CA ASN A 390 7.29 28.93 10.58
C ASN A 390 8.46 28.28 9.82
N LEU A 391 8.42 26.96 9.67
CA LEU A 391 9.37 26.14 8.91
C LEU A 391 8.82 25.89 7.49
N SER A 392 9.65 25.95 6.46
CA SER A 392 9.29 25.50 5.11
C SER A 392 10.47 24.87 4.35
N TRP A 393 10.19 24.10 3.29
CA TRP A 393 11.20 23.47 2.44
C TRP A 393 10.70 23.30 1.00
N GLY A 394 11.61 23.01 0.08
CA GLY A 394 11.29 22.77 -1.34
C GLY A 394 10.70 21.38 -1.61
N GLU A 395 10.52 21.04 -2.88
CA GLU A 395 10.03 19.71 -3.29
C GLU A 395 11.16 18.68 -3.34
N SER A 396 10.86 17.46 -2.92
CA SER A 396 11.55 16.24 -3.35
C SER A 396 10.85 15.64 -4.57
N THR A 397 11.57 14.84 -5.34
CA THR A 397 11.11 14.11 -6.52
C THR A 397 11.30 12.61 -6.33
N ASP A 398 10.51 11.82 -7.04
CA ASP A 398 10.48 10.37 -6.92
C ASP A 398 10.09 9.76 -8.28
N ASN A 399 10.39 8.47 -8.52
CA ASN A 399 10.04 7.76 -9.75
C ASN A 399 8.59 7.24 -9.78
N VAL A 400 7.93 7.11 -8.62
CA VAL A 400 6.49 6.87 -8.53
C VAL A 400 5.81 8.06 -7.85
N GLN A 401 6.03 8.28 -6.56
CA GLN A 401 5.41 9.39 -5.82
C GLN A 401 6.03 9.63 -4.43
N VAL A 402 6.48 10.88 -4.18
CA VAL A 402 6.70 11.37 -2.81
C VAL A 402 5.36 11.42 -2.08
N THR A 403 5.21 10.64 -1.01
CA THR A 403 3.98 10.56 -0.21
C THR A 403 3.98 11.60 0.90
N GLY A 404 5.14 11.86 1.52
CA GLY A 404 5.23 12.83 2.59
C GLY A 404 6.65 13.16 3.04
N TYR A 405 6.73 13.88 4.15
CA TYR A 405 7.96 14.28 4.80
C TYR A 405 7.92 14.05 6.31
N TYR A 406 9.00 13.52 6.86
CA TYR A 406 9.30 13.57 8.29
C TYR A 406 10.03 14.87 8.60
N VAL A 407 9.41 15.74 9.38
CA VAL A 407 10.06 16.92 9.95
C VAL A 407 10.77 16.49 11.23
N GLN A 408 12.09 16.66 11.25
CA GLN A 408 12.94 16.26 12.37
C GLN A 408 13.59 17.47 13.05
N GLN A 409 13.78 17.35 14.36
CA GLN A 409 14.50 18.31 15.20
C GLN A 409 15.67 17.60 15.88
N LEU A 410 16.81 18.28 15.99
CA LEU A 410 17.94 17.81 16.78
C LEU A 410 17.70 18.12 18.26
N VAL A 411 17.63 17.09 19.09
CA VAL A 411 17.38 17.16 20.54
C VAL A 411 18.44 16.33 21.27
N ALA A 412 19.21 16.95 22.17
CA ALA A 412 20.30 16.31 22.91
C ALA A 412 21.32 15.53 22.03
N GLY A 413 21.53 15.98 20.78
CA GLY A 413 22.42 15.32 19.81
C GLY A 413 21.78 14.20 18.97
N ALA A 414 20.54 13.79 19.27
CA ALA A 414 19.77 12.82 18.49
C ALA A 414 18.72 13.52 17.61
N TRP A 415 18.42 12.94 16.44
CA TRP A 415 17.38 13.44 15.54
C TRP A 415 16.04 12.79 15.84
N THR A 416 15.04 13.59 16.23
CA THR A 416 13.69 13.14 16.57
C THR A 416 12.70 13.66 15.54
N THR A 417 11.87 12.79 14.97
CA THR A 417 10.72 13.21 14.13
C THR A 417 9.68 13.89 15.03
N ILE A 418 9.39 15.17 14.77
CA ILE A 418 8.40 15.97 15.50
C ILE A 418 7.06 16.10 14.76
N ARG A 419 7.05 15.91 13.44
CA ARG A 419 5.83 15.81 12.61
C ARG A 419 6.07 14.86 11.43
N THR A 420 5.02 14.15 11.04
CA THR A 420 4.92 13.47 9.73
C THR A 420 3.84 14.19 8.94
N VAL A 421 4.11 14.60 7.70
CA VAL A 421 3.21 15.46 6.92
C VAL A 421 3.11 14.99 5.47
N ALA A 422 1.95 15.18 4.83
CA ALA A 422 1.73 14.83 3.43
C ALA A 422 2.57 15.70 2.47
N ALA A 423 2.83 15.23 1.26
CA ALA A 423 3.74 15.87 0.30
C ALA A 423 3.41 17.33 -0.06
N ALA A 424 2.14 17.73 -0.01
CA ALA A 424 1.72 19.13 -0.22
C ALA A 424 2.05 20.05 0.97
N ALA A 425 2.16 19.52 2.20
CA ALA A 425 2.19 20.27 3.45
C ALA A 425 3.61 20.78 3.83
N ARG A 426 4.33 21.36 2.86
CA ARG A 426 5.73 21.84 2.96
C ARG A 426 5.92 23.15 3.74
N PHE A 427 4.91 23.57 4.49
CA PHE A 427 4.93 24.71 5.39
C PHE A 427 4.35 24.28 6.74
N GLN A 428 5.08 24.49 7.83
CA GLN A 428 4.76 23.96 9.15
C GLN A 428 5.01 25.01 10.25
N PRO A 429 3.97 25.49 10.95
CA PRO A 429 4.16 26.27 12.17
C PRO A 429 4.67 25.36 13.30
N ILE A 430 5.80 25.73 13.89
CA ILE A 430 6.41 25.08 15.05
C ILE A 430 6.24 26.02 16.24
N SER A 431 5.68 25.52 17.34
CA SER A 431 5.38 26.28 18.56
C SER A 431 5.78 25.50 19.81
N GLY A 432 5.77 26.15 20.97
CA GLY A 432 6.26 25.55 22.23
C GLY A 432 7.78 25.57 22.35
N LEU A 433 8.46 26.41 21.56
CA LEU A 433 9.90 26.64 21.66
C LEU A 433 10.21 27.52 22.88
N THR A 434 11.39 27.35 23.48
CA THR A 434 11.88 28.23 24.57
C THR A 434 12.48 29.52 24.01
N PRO A 435 12.35 30.68 24.68
CA PRO A 435 12.97 31.94 24.25
C PRO A 435 14.50 31.91 24.21
N ALA A 436 15.10 32.79 23.41
CA ALA A 436 16.56 32.94 23.24
C ALA A 436 17.34 31.63 22.96
N THR A 437 16.69 30.62 22.40
CA THR A 437 17.21 29.26 22.26
C THR A 437 17.37 28.89 20.78
N SER A 438 18.48 28.25 20.42
CA SER A 438 18.74 27.78 19.06
C SER A 438 18.22 26.36 18.84
N PHE A 439 17.46 26.16 17.77
CA PHE A 439 16.85 24.90 17.37
C PHE A 439 17.30 24.52 15.97
N THR A 440 17.74 23.27 15.79
CA THR A 440 18.20 22.76 14.49
C THR A 440 17.20 21.76 13.94
N PHE A 441 16.79 21.95 12.70
CA PHE A 441 15.77 21.16 12.00
C PHE A 441 16.33 20.57 10.70
N GLY A 442 15.68 19.51 10.23
CA GLY A 442 15.99 18.83 8.97
C GLY A 442 14.83 17.95 8.55
N VAL A 443 14.75 17.63 7.27
CA VAL A 443 13.56 17.00 6.66
C VAL A 443 13.97 15.75 5.86
N ILE A 444 13.16 14.69 5.94
CA ILE A 444 13.31 13.46 5.13
C ILE A 444 12.01 13.26 4.34
N ALA A 445 12.07 13.24 3.01
CA ALA A 445 10.98 12.75 2.15
C ALA A 445 10.88 11.23 2.20
N PHE A 446 9.66 10.70 2.07
CA PHE A 446 9.36 9.27 1.96
C PHE A 446 8.26 9.00 0.92
N ASP A 447 8.29 7.81 0.32
CA ASP A 447 7.35 7.35 -0.72
C ASP A 447 6.19 6.50 -0.14
N ALA A 448 5.42 5.82 -1.00
CA ALA A 448 4.33 4.93 -0.59
C ALA A 448 4.77 3.51 -0.18
N LYS A 449 6.04 3.14 -0.35
CA LYS A 449 6.60 1.82 0.05
C LYS A 449 7.43 1.89 1.32
N GLY A 450 7.75 3.08 1.81
CA GLY A 450 8.61 3.32 2.96
C GLY A 450 10.08 3.59 2.60
N ASN A 451 10.41 3.73 1.31
CA ASN A 451 11.73 4.18 0.88
C ASN A 451 11.91 5.64 1.33
N ALA A 452 13.02 5.91 2.00
CA ALA A 452 13.29 7.20 2.64
C ALA A 452 14.53 7.87 2.05
N SER A 453 14.38 9.14 1.69
CA SER A 453 15.47 10.00 1.24
C SER A 453 16.58 10.16 2.30
N VAL A 454 17.76 10.58 1.85
CA VAL A 454 18.74 11.20 2.76
C VAL A 454 18.14 12.49 3.32
N ARG A 455 18.31 12.75 4.63
CA ARG A 455 17.87 14.01 5.27
C ARG A 455 18.44 15.22 4.53
N SER A 456 17.65 16.29 4.44
CA SER A 456 18.10 17.64 4.07
C SER A 456 19.36 18.04 4.85
N ASP A 457 20.09 19.03 4.34
CA ASP A 457 21.09 19.67 5.18
C ASP A 457 20.41 20.34 6.39
N PRO A 458 21.06 20.33 7.57
CA PRO A 458 20.46 20.85 8.79
C PRO A 458 20.43 22.38 8.77
N ALA A 459 19.29 22.96 9.12
CA ALA A 459 19.11 24.40 9.23
C ALA A 459 18.79 24.78 10.69
N THR A 460 19.36 25.89 11.17
CA THR A 460 19.22 26.33 12.57
C THR A 460 18.55 27.70 12.66
N VAL A 461 17.66 27.86 13.64
CA VAL A 461 16.95 29.11 13.95
C VAL A 461 17.06 29.39 15.45
N THR A 462 17.18 30.66 15.82
CA THR A 462 17.18 31.09 17.23
C THR A 462 15.89 31.86 17.52
N THR A 463 15.16 31.47 18.56
CA THR A 463 13.97 32.21 19.01
C THR A 463 14.35 33.59 19.57
N GLN A 464 13.41 34.54 19.52
CA GLN A 464 13.60 35.84 20.15
C GLN A 464 13.76 35.70 21.67
N ALA A 465 14.49 36.62 22.29
CA ALA A 465 14.56 36.69 23.74
C ALA A 465 13.23 37.23 24.32
N ASP A 466 12.75 36.63 25.40
CA ASP A 466 11.63 37.18 26.16
C ASP A 466 12.10 38.41 26.93
N THR A 467 11.85 39.60 26.37
CA THR A 467 12.06 40.87 27.08
C THR A 467 10.74 41.47 27.52
N ALA A 468 10.08 40.82 28.50
CA ALA A 468 9.24 41.53 29.43
C ALA A 468 10.00 42.79 29.91
N TYR A 469 9.41 43.96 29.72
CA TYR A 469 10.05 45.25 29.99
C TYR A 469 9.06 46.20 30.67
N PRO A 470 9.49 46.99 31.68
CA PRO A 470 8.62 47.91 32.39
C PRO A 470 7.86 48.85 31.46
N ILE A 471 6.55 48.96 31.64
CA ILE A 471 5.72 49.90 30.88
C ILE A 471 6.04 51.32 31.36
N CYS A 472 6.37 52.20 30.43
CA CYS A 472 6.55 53.62 30.68
C CYS A 472 5.49 54.42 29.93
N ARG A 473 4.61 55.13 30.66
CA ARG A 473 3.57 56.01 30.11
C ARG A 473 3.84 57.46 30.47
N VAL A 474 3.61 58.38 29.54
CA VAL A 474 3.85 59.82 29.72
C VAL A 474 2.58 60.61 29.48
N GLN A 475 2.25 61.50 30.41
CA GLN A 475 1.18 62.47 30.30
C GLN A 475 1.78 63.87 30.44
N VAL A 476 1.58 64.75 29.44
CA VAL A 476 2.02 66.15 29.49
C VAL A 476 0.79 67.06 29.42
N GLN A 477 0.50 67.75 30.53
CA GLN A 477 -0.63 68.67 30.63
C GLN A 477 -0.11 70.11 30.52
N ALA A 478 -0.53 70.82 29.46
CA ALA A 478 -0.12 72.19 29.18
C ALA A 478 -1.16 73.22 29.63
N TYR A 479 -0.69 74.37 30.14
CA TYR A 479 -1.49 75.52 30.57
C TYR A 479 -0.67 76.80 30.34
N ASN A 480 -0.52 77.17 29.06
CA ASN A 480 0.35 78.23 28.54
C ASN A 480 0.48 79.47 29.47
N PRO A 481 1.70 79.84 29.91
CA PRO A 481 3.02 79.31 29.52
C PRO A 481 3.46 78.04 30.28
N GLY A 482 2.70 77.58 31.28
CA GLY A 482 3.06 76.47 32.14
C GLY A 482 2.79 75.08 31.56
N PHE A 483 3.41 74.05 32.16
CA PHE A 483 3.08 72.65 31.93
C PHE A 483 3.49 71.75 33.10
N THR A 484 2.87 70.58 33.18
CA THR A 484 3.26 69.46 34.05
C THR A 484 3.51 68.23 33.20
N ALA A 485 4.63 67.54 33.40
CA ALA A 485 4.94 66.26 32.77
C ALA A 485 5.07 65.16 33.84
N THR A 486 4.25 64.12 33.71
CA THR A 486 4.22 62.95 34.61
C THR A 486 4.57 61.69 33.83
N VAL A 487 5.44 60.86 34.38
CA VAL A 487 5.93 59.62 33.75
C VAL A 487 5.68 58.44 34.68
N THR A 488 4.65 57.65 34.38
CA THR A 488 4.29 56.46 35.16
C THR A 488 5.04 55.24 34.65
N ILE A 489 5.86 54.66 35.51
CA ILE A 489 6.65 53.45 35.28
C ILE A 489 5.97 52.30 36.04
N VAL A 490 5.64 51.20 35.35
CA VAL A 490 5.10 49.97 35.95
C VAL A 490 6.03 48.80 35.61
N ASN A 491 6.59 48.15 36.62
CA ASN A 491 7.45 46.99 36.43
C ASN A 491 6.61 45.73 36.19
N THR A 492 6.38 45.42 34.92
CA THR A 492 5.71 44.20 34.44
C THR A 492 6.59 42.95 34.44
N THR A 493 7.84 43.04 34.90
CA THR A 493 8.80 41.92 34.89
C THR A 493 8.83 41.22 36.25
N ALA A 494 9.29 39.96 36.26
CA ALA A 494 9.47 39.20 37.50
C ALA A 494 10.69 39.66 38.34
N ALA A 495 11.60 40.46 37.77
CA ALA A 495 12.80 40.96 38.44
C ALA A 495 12.57 42.40 38.96
N PRO A 496 13.24 42.82 40.05
CA PRO A 496 13.17 44.20 40.52
C PRO A 496 13.89 45.16 39.55
N LEU A 497 13.23 46.25 39.14
CA LEU A 497 13.85 47.32 38.36
C LEU A 497 14.61 48.27 39.28
N SER A 498 15.92 48.10 39.38
CA SER A 498 16.84 49.00 40.09
C SER A 498 17.42 50.08 39.18
N GLY A 499 17.65 51.29 39.71
CA GLY A 499 18.44 52.32 39.02
C GLY A 499 17.81 52.84 37.73
N TRP A 500 16.48 52.94 37.68
CA TRP A 500 15.76 53.48 36.53
C TRP A 500 16.09 54.96 36.29
N THR A 501 16.10 55.36 35.03
CA THR A 501 16.32 56.73 34.58
C THR A 501 15.31 57.08 33.49
N VAL A 502 14.76 58.29 33.56
CA VAL A 502 13.86 58.82 32.53
C VAL A 502 14.54 59.98 31.81
N GLN A 503 14.93 59.78 30.56
CA GLN A 503 15.53 60.83 29.73
C GLN A 503 14.51 61.41 28.76
N PHE A 504 14.58 62.70 28.47
CA PHE A 504 13.65 63.40 27.58
C PHE A 504 14.28 64.67 26.99
N THR A 505 13.72 65.14 25.88
CA THR A 505 14.09 66.42 25.26
C THR A 505 13.26 67.55 25.88
N LEU A 506 13.92 68.60 26.35
CA LEU A 506 13.34 69.82 26.89
C LEU A 506 13.95 71.05 26.18
N PRO A 507 13.17 71.83 25.40
CA PRO A 507 13.65 73.00 24.67
C PRO A 507 14.38 74.01 25.56
N THR A 508 15.40 74.69 25.04
CA THR A 508 16.18 75.70 25.80
C THR A 508 15.34 76.89 26.27
N THR A 509 14.22 77.17 25.61
CA THR A 509 13.19 78.15 26.02
C THR A 509 12.33 77.72 27.20
N ALA A 510 12.42 76.46 27.63
CA ALA A 510 11.65 75.91 28.75
C ALA A 510 12.45 75.94 30.06
N THR A 511 11.79 76.37 31.14
CA THR A 511 12.27 76.31 32.52
C THR A 511 11.65 75.13 33.27
N VAL A 512 12.23 74.75 34.41
CA VAL A 512 11.68 73.76 35.35
C VAL A 512 11.48 74.46 36.69
N SER A 513 10.27 74.39 37.24
CA SER A 513 9.89 75.06 38.49
C SER A 513 9.89 74.12 39.70
N THR A 514 9.37 72.90 39.56
CA THR A 514 9.38 71.88 40.63
C THR A 514 9.53 70.48 40.05
N THR A 515 10.01 69.53 40.88
CA THR A 515 10.22 68.13 40.52
C THR A 515 9.65 67.22 41.60
N PHE A 516 9.00 66.12 41.23
CA PHE A 516 8.37 65.19 42.17
C PHE A 516 8.71 63.72 41.84
N ASN A 517 8.78 62.89 42.89
CA ASN A 517 9.08 61.44 42.83
C ASN A 517 10.37 61.06 42.07
N GLY A 518 11.29 62.00 41.89
CA GLY A 518 12.57 61.83 41.19
C GLY A 518 13.48 63.05 41.40
N ALA A 519 14.72 62.96 40.93
CA ALA A 519 15.69 64.05 40.91
C ALA A 519 16.03 64.42 39.46
N LEU A 520 15.70 65.64 39.03
CA LEU A 520 15.92 66.10 37.65
C LEU A 520 17.29 66.77 37.50
N THR A 521 18.05 66.31 36.53
CA THR A 521 19.26 66.98 36.01
C THR A 521 19.03 67.37 34.55
N ARG A 522 19.79 68.36 34.06
CA ARG A 522 19.67 68.86 32.69
C ARG A 522 21.04 69.16 32.10
N ASN A 523 21.27 68.70 30.88
CA ASN A 523 22.45 69.05 30.07
C ASN A 523 21.97 69.53 28.69
N GLY A 524 22.07 70.84 28.43
CA GLY A 524 21.54 71.46 27.22
C GLY A 524 20.03 71.20 27.06
N THR A 525 19.66 70.56 25.95
CA THR A 525 18.27 70.14 25.65
C THR A 525 17.87 68.81 26.30
N ILE A 526 18.79 68.04 26.90
CA ILE A 526 18.46 66.74 27.50
C ILE A 526 18.16 66.92 28.99
N GLY A 527 16.93 66.57 29.40
CA GLY A 527 16.57 66.33 30.78
C GLY A 527 16.75 64.87 31.16
N THR A 528 17.08 64.59 32.42
CA THR A 528 17.16 63.23 32.97
C THR A 528 16.66 63.24 34.40
N ILE A 529 15.58 62.50 34.68
CA ILE A 529 15.09 62.23 36.03
C ILE A 529 15.67 60.90 36.51
N SER A 530 16.34 60.94 37.66
CA SER A 530 16.86 59.78 38.40
C SER A 530 15.97 59.47 39.62
N PRO A 531 16.14 58.32 40.30
CA PRO A 531 15.32 57.97 41.46
C PRO A 531 15.63 58.85 42.68
N GLN A 532 14.66 58.93 43.59
CA GLN A 532 14.87 59.37 44.97
C GLN A 532 15.18 58.14 45.86
N PRO A 533 15.77 58.31 47.06
CA PRO A 533 16.19 57.19 47.91
C PRO A 533 15.10 56.13 48.16
N TRP A 534 13.85 56.57 48.28
CA TRP A 534 12.69 55.71 48.57
C TRP A 534 12.08 54.99 47.35
N ASN A 535 12.51 55.30 46.12
CA ASN A 535 12.05 54.61 44.89
C ASN A 535 13.19 54.17 43.96
N THR A 536 14.40 53.96 44.51
CA THR A 536 15.58 53.43 43.81
C THR A 536 15.36 52.03 43.18
N VAL A 537 14.39 51.27 43.68
CA VAL A 537 14.02 49.93 43.21
C VAL A 537 12.49 49.84 43.08
N ILE A 538 12.00 49.31 41.95
CA ILE A 538 10.59 48.96 41.75
C ILE A 538 10.46 47.44 41.71
N GLY A 539 9.80 46.84 42.70
CA GLY A 539 9.52 45.39 42.73
C GLY A 539 8.64 44.92 41.57
N ALA A 540 8.55 43.61 41.36
CA ALA A 540 7.66 43.02 40.36
C ALA A 540 6.19 43.41 40.60
N GLY A 541 5.49 43.86 39.57
CA GLY A 541 4.14 44.44 39.64
C GLY A 541 4.06 45.84 40.27
N GLY A 542 5.17 46.38 40.79
CA GLY A 542 5.23 47.71 41.41
C GLY A 542 5.23 48.85 40.39
N GLN A 543 4.96 50.07 40.87
CA GLN A 543 4.94 51.28 40.04
C GLN A 543 5.54 52.50 40.74
N THR A 544 5.96 53.51 39.96
CA THR A 544 6.29 54.84 40.47
C THR A 544 6.05 55.91 39.38
N SER A 545 5.76 57.15 39.78
CA SER A 545 5.39 58.25 38.87
C SER A 545 6.23 59.51 39.10
N PRO A 546 7.51 59.54 38.67
CA PRO A 546 8.31 60.75 38.55
C PRO A 546 7.66 61.81 37.64
N GLY A 547 8.02 63.07 37.87
CA GLY A 547 7.62 64.15 36.98
C GLY A 547 8.13 65.52 37.42
N PHE A 548 7.73 66.55 36.67
CA PHE A 548 8.14 67.92 36.89
C PHE A 548 7.11 68.93 36.36
N THR A 549 7.14 70.14 36.91
CA THR A 549 6.44 71.32 36.39
C THR A 549 7.45 72.28 35.74
N GLY A 550 7.00 73.07 34.79
CA GLY A 550 7.83 74.07 34.11
C GLY A 550 7.01 75.10 33.37
N SER A 551 7.69 75.98 32.63
CA SER A 551 7.07 76.92 31.71
C SER A 551 7.93 77.13 30.46
N ALA A 552 7.33 77.45 29.31
CA ALA A 552 8.04 77.66 28.05
C ALA A 552 7.39 78.73 27.18
N LEU A 553 8.20 79.64 26.61
CA LEU A 553 7.76 80.70 25.69
C LEU A 553 8.76 80.83 24.52
N PRO A 554 8.33 80.65 23.24
CA PRO A 554 7.05 80.07 22.83
C PRO A 554 6.89 78.65 23.39
N PHE A 555 5.63 78.23 23.62
CA PHE A 555 5.37 76.93 24.21
C PHE A 555 5.79 75.79 23.27
N THR A 556 6.58 74.85 23.80
CA THR A 556 6.89 73.57 23.15
C THR A 556 7.04 72.54 24.27
N PRO A 557 6.20 71.49 24.32
CA PRO A 557 6.22 70.53 25.42
C PRO A 557 7.49 69.67 25.39
N PRO A 558 7.91 69.10 26.54
CA PRO A 558 8.93 68.08 26.56
C PRO A 558 8.51 66.86 25.73
N SER A 559 9.48 66.19 25.09
CA SER A 559 9.24 65.11 24.13
C SER A 559 10.33 64.03 24.18
N ALA A 560 10.23 63.00 23.34
CA ALA A 560 11.22 61.92 23.22
C ALA A 560 11.59 61.25 24.57
N PHE A 561 10.59 61.03 25.42
CA PHE A 561 10.78 60.36 26.71
C PHE A 561 11.22 58.90 26.52
N THR A 562 12.23 58.48 27.28
CA THR A 562 12.71 57.09 27.34
C THR A 562 12.91 56.66 28.79
N LEU A 563 12.68 55.38 29.08
CA LEU A 563 13.01 54.71 30.33
C LEU A 563 14.22 53.79 30.08
N ASN A 564 15.35 54.08 30.71
CA ASN A 564 16.64 53.39 30.47
C ASN A 564 16.95 53.23 28.95
N GLY A 565 16.72 54.28 28.17
CA GLY A 565 16.96 54.31 26.72
C GLY A 565 15.88 53.67 25.84
N ARG A 566 14.86 52.99 26.39
CA ARG A 566 13.71 52.51 25.60
C ARG A 566 12.57 53.56 25.57
N PRO A 567 11.95 53.87 24.41
CA PRO A 567 10.87 54.85 24.33
C PRO A 567 9.69 54.58 25.27
N CYS A 568 9.18 55.65 25.88
CA CYS A 568 7.92 55.64 26.63
C CYS A 568 6.74 55.96 25.71
N THR A 569 5.57 55.38 25.96
CA THR A 569 4.34 55.69 25.21
C THR A 569 3.69 56.96 25.79
N SER A 570 3.41 57.96 24.96
CA SER A 570 2.47 59.02 25.36
C SER A 570 1.07 58.44 25.57
N ILE A 571 0.32 59.04 26.49
CA ILE A 571 -1.13 58.84 26.69
C ILE A 571 -1.86 60.19 26.69
#